data_AF-A0A016U5Z4-F1
#
_entry.id   AF-A0A016U5Z4-F1
#
_cell.length_a   1.000
_cell.length_b   1.000
_cell.length_c   1.000
_cell.angle_alpha   90.00
_cell.angle_beta   90.00
_cell.angle_gamma   90.00
#
_symmetry.space_group_name_H-M   'P 1'
#
loop_
_entity.id
_entity.type
_entity.pdbx_description
1 polymer ?
#
loop_
_entity_poly.entity_id
_entity_poly.type
_entity_poly.pdbx_seq_one_letter_code
_entity_poly.pdbx_strand_id
1 'polypeptide(L)'
;MVTNKAHQRVAKHERKRTTSDVHDGIEYNKKIRKINKEFLEKVTPPPSPSDATKSSDGGSEPDVLPTDPACDPDHPVKITFSDVSSAAFNIKNGVLRTPCNKSANLSKLLDMELYFKKEYLQVTGSFKERGARYALSRLSKEEKERGVIAASAGNHALALSYHGQQLGIPVNVVMPVFAPLMKIGMCRSYGANVILKGDNIGKAKEHAMRLVAEKKFKYINGYDHPDILAGQGTIGLEILEQVPDVDAVVVPVGGAGLIAGIAVAVKTLKPHIQVIAVESDTCPSYTEALKAGKPVMASVRSTLADGLAVPMVGGNALATLEGLVDKHVLVCEESTALSILRLIEMEKAVVEGGGAVGLAAMITGKLPELRGKKVVTILTGGNIDTTVLGRTIERGLAVDGRLIRLEVVVSDRPGGIAELASQIAHMGASIKDIFHERAWIATDVFSVRVKVVAETRDRQHVAELEEMLRSKYDDVSP
;
A
#
# COMPACT_ATOMS: atom_id res chain seq x y z
N MET A 1 -7.66 53.37 -45.75
CA MET A 1 -7.85 54.01 -44.42
C MET A 1 -8.77 53.17 -43.51
N VAL A 2 -8.61 51.84 -43.48
CA VAL A 2 -9.43 50.91 -42.66
C VAL A 2 -8.54 49.76 -42.18
N THR A 3 -7.55 50.04 -41.34
CA THR A 3 -6.78 48.97 -40.64
C THR A 3 -6.27 49.40 -39.27
N ASN A 4 -6.53 50.64 -38.80
CA ASN A 4 -6.00 51.13 -37.52
C ASN A 4 -7.04 51.20 -36.37
N LYS A 5 -8.32 50.88 -36.62
CA LYS A 5 -9.38 50.91 -35.58
C LYS A 5 -9.65 49.56 -34.91
N ALA A 6 -9.15 48.44 -35.45
CA ALA A 6 -9.36 47.11 -34.88
C ALA A 6 -8.37 46.80 -33.74
N HIS A 7 -7.10 47.19 -33.86
CA HIS A 7 -6.08 46.93 -32.83
C HIS A 7 -6.27 47.76 -31.55
N GLN A 8 -6.85 48.96 -31.61
CA GLN A 8 -7.16 49.74 -30.41
C GLN A 8 -8.38 49.23 -29.62
N ARG A 9 -9.28 48.42 -30.24
CA ARG A 9 -10.44 47.84 -29.55
C ARG A 9 -10.10 46.57 -28.77
N VAL A 10 -9.14 45.76 -29.23
CA VAL A 10 -8.70 44.53 -28.55
C VAL A 10 -7.86 44.85 -27.30
N ALA A 11 -6.93 45.80 -27.40
CA ALA A 11 -6.08 46.22 -26.27
C ALA A 11 -6.87 46.89 -25.12
N LYS A 12 -8.04 47.47 -25.40
CA LYS A 12 -8.93 48.08 -24.38
C LYS A 12 -9.87 47.06 -23.72
N HIS A 13 -10.06 45.89 -24.33
CA HIS A 13 -10.86 44.79 -23.78
C HIS A 13 -10.01 43.86 -22.90
N GLU A 14 -8.74 43.63 -23.25
CA GLU A 14 -7.82 42.82 -22.43
C GLU A 14 -7.41 43.51 -21.12
N ARG A 15 -7.24 44.85 -21.11
CA ARG A 15 -6.94 45.60 -19.88
C ARG A 15 -8.10 45.69 -18.87
N LYS A 16 -9.33 45.32 -19.27
CA LYS A 16 -10.50 45.29 -18.36
C LYS A 16 -10.74 43.93 -17.72
N ARG A 17 -10.16 42.84 -18.23
CA ARG A 17 -10.29 41.49 -17.65
C ARG A 17 -9.27 41.21 -16.54
N THR A 18 -8.13 41.89 -16.53
CA THR A 18 -7.07 41.61 -15.55
C THR A 18 -7.29 42.21 -14.16
N THR A 19 -8.29 43.08 -13.96
CA THR A 19 -8.55 43.69 -12.64
C THR A 19 -9.75 43.09 -11.90
N SER A 20 -10.79 42.56 -12.59
CA SER A 20 -11.87 41.82 -11.92
C SER A 20 -11.41 40.45 -11.46
N ASP A 21 -10.67 39.72 -12.30
CA ASP A 21 -10.25 38.34 -12.01
C ASP A 21 -9.25 38.26 -10.84
N VAL A 22 -8.45 39.33 -10.65
CA VAL A 22 -7.56 39.48 -9.49
C VAL A 22 -8.34 39.83 -8.22
N HIS A 23 -9.41 40.62 -8.34
CA HIS A 23 -10.27 40.95 -7.20
C HIS A 23 -11.07 39.73 -6.73
N ASP A 24 -11.61 38.97 -7.67
CA ASP A 24 -12.35 37.72 -7.41
C ASP A 24 -11.44 36.64 -6.82
N GLY A 25 -10.18 36.56 -7.28
CA GLY A 25 -9.16 35.68 -6.71
C GLY A 25 -8.74 36.07 -5.29
N ILE A 26 -8.70 37.37 -4.96
CA ILE A 26 -8.43 37.86 -3.60
C ILE A 26 -9.63 37.58 -2.68
N GLU A 27 -10.86 37.75 -3.17
CA GLU A 27 -12.07 37.49 -2.40
C GLU A 27 -12.27 35.99 -2.13
N TYR A 28 -11.97 35.14 -3.12
CA TYR A 28 -11.93 33.68 -2.96
C TYR A 28 -10.90 33.24 -1.90
N ASN A 29 -9.69 33.80 -1.94
CA ASN A 29 -8.65 33.51 -0.94
C ASN A 29 -9.03 33.98 0.47
N LYS A 30 -9.72 35.13 0.61
CA LYS A 30 -10.27 35.57 1.89
C LYS A 30 -11.34 34.61 2.42
N LYS A 31 -12.18 34.06 1.53
CA LYS A 31 -13.23 33.09 1.88
C LYS A 31 -12.63 31.76 2.36
N ILE A 32 -11.60 31.25 1.68
CA ILE A 32 -10.86 30.05 2.10
C ILE A 32 -10.14 30.27 3.44
N ARG A 33 -9.50 31.44 3.64
CA ARG A 33 -8.86 31.77 4.93
C ARG A 33 -9.87 31.85 6.07
N LYS A 34 -11.07 32.38 5.84
CA LYS A 34 -12.15 32.43 6.83
C LYS A 34 -12.65 31.03 7.18
N ILE A 35 -12.87 30.17 6.18
CA ILE A 35 -13.26 28.76 6.39
C ILE A 35 -12.17 27.99 7.17
N ASN A 36 -10.90 28.19 6.83
CA ASN A 36 -9.79 27.56 7.56
C ASN A 36 -9.66 28.09 9.00
N LYS A 37 -9.95 29.37 9.24
CA LYS A 37 -9.94 29.95 10.58
C LYS A 37 -11.11 29.42 11.43
N GLU A 38 -12.30 29.34 10.87
CA GLU A 38 -13.47 28.72 11.54
C GLU A 38 -13.28 27.22 11.79
N PHE A 39 -12.55 26.52 10.92
CA PHE A 39 -12.14 25.13 11.13
C PHE A 39 -11.12 25.00 12.26
N LEU A 40 -10.09 25.85 12.29
CA LEU A 40 -9.06 25.87 13.32
C LEU A 40 -9.59 26.28 14.70
N GLU A 41 -10.59 27.17 14.76
CA GLU A 41 -11.25 27.56 16.02
C GLU A 41 -12.17 26.46 16.57
N LYS A 42 -12.62 25.50 15.75
CA LYS A 42 -13.44 24.34 16.16
C LYS A 42 -12.62 23.10 16.52
N VAL A 43 -11.32 23.09 16.20
CA VAL A 43 -10.40 22.04 16.63
C VAL A 43 -9.91 22.40 18.02
N THR A 44 -10.44 21.72 19.03
CA THR A 44 -9.87 21.78 20.38
C THR A 44 -8.44 21.24 20.33
N PRO A 45 -7.43 22.00 20.79
CA PRO A 45 -6.08 21.47 20.90
C PRO A 45 -6.08 20.29 21.90
N PRO A 46 -5.21 19.28 21.70
CA PRO A 46 -5.05 18.23 22.69
C PRO A 46 -4.61 18.86 24.02
N PRO A 47 -5.02 18.30 25.18
CA PRO A 47 -4.62 18.83 26.48
C PRO A 47 -3.09 18.85 26.59
N SER A 48 -2.58 19.93 27.16
CA SER A 48 -1.16 20.11 27.48
C SER A 48 -0.68 19.05 28.47
N PRO A 49 0.57 18.57 28.36
CA PRO A 49 1.10 17.53 29.25
C PRO A 49 1.49 18.13 30.60
N SER A 50 0.52 18.41 31.46
CA SER A 50 0.80 18.82 32.84
C SER A 50 -0.19 18.33 33.90
N ASP A 51 -1.11 17.41 33.58
CA ASP A 51 -1.90 16.69 34.58
C ASP A 51 -1.76 15.17 34.37
N ALA A 52 -0.52 14.69 34.48
CA ALA A 52 -0.28 13.29 34.81
C ALA A 52 -0.60 13.09 36.29
N THR A 53 -1.90 12.98 36.60
CA THR A 53 -2.32 12.38 37.85
C THR A 53 -1.81 10.95 37.87
N LYS A 54 -0.92 10.66 38.82
CA LYS A 54 -0.52 9.29 39.16
C LYS A 54 -1.76 8.54 39.63
N SER A 55 -2.47 7.89 38.71
CA SER A 55 -3.34 6.77 39.06
C SER A 55 -2.43 5.58 39.34
N SER A 56 -2.23 5.28 40.61
CA SER A 56 -1.70 4.01 41.07
C SER A 56 -2.72 2.91 40.75
N ASP A 57 -2.64 2.36 39.53
CA ASP A 57 -3.32 1.10 39.20
C ASP A 57 -2.54 -0.04 39.85
N GLY A 58 -2.87 -0.33 41.10
CA GLY A 58 -2.49 -1.55 41.82
C GLY A 58 -3.37 -2.74 41.43
N GLY A 59 -3.58 -2.96 40.14
CA GLY A 59 -4.21 -4.17 39.61
C GLY A 59 -3.12 -5.15 39.20
N SER A 60 -3.04 -6.30 39.88
CA SER A 60 -2.17 -7.41 39.51
C SER A 60 -2.35 -7.75 38.02
N GLU A 61 -1.28 -7.65 37.23
CA GLU A 61 -1.29 -8.09 35.84
C GLU A 61 -1.72 -9.57 35.78
N PRO A 62 -2.75 -9.94 35.01
CA PRO A 62 -3.02 -11.35 34.78
C PRO A 62 -1.85 -11.93 33.99
N ASP A 63 -1.17 -12.93 34.56
CA ASP A 63 0.04 -13.59 34.03
C ASP A 63 -0.14 -14.19 32.62
N VAL A 64 -1.38 -14.40 32.16
CA VAL A 64 -1.68 -14.97 30.85
C VAL A 64 -2.75 -14.12 30.14
N LEU A 65 -2.37 -13.49 29.03
CA LEU A 65 -3.31 -12.80 28.16
C LEU A 65 -4.27 -13.81 27.51
N PRO A 66 -5.57 -13.52 27.41
CA PRO A 66 -6.49 -14.40 26.71
C PRO A 66 -6.06 -14.56 25.25
N THR A 67 -6.11 -15.78 24.75
CA THR A 67 -5.93 -16.09 23.33
C THR A 67 -7.25 -15.87 22.59
N ASP A 68 -7.17 -15.61 21.28
CA ASP A 68 -8.37 -15.54 20.44
C ASP A 68 -8.84 -16.98 20.15
N PRO A 69 -9.99 -17.42 20.68
CA PRO A 69 -10.46 -18.79 20.51
C PRO A 69 -10.77 -19.14 19.05
N ALA A 70 -10.97 -18.13 18.18
CA ALA A 70 -11.18 -18.35 16.75
C ALA A 70 -9.87 -18.58 15.99
N CYS A 71 -8.70 -18.37 16.62
CA CYS A 71 -7.39 -18.45 15.99
C CYS A 71 -6.42 -19.29 16.84
N ASP A 72 -6.86 -20.48 17.29
CA ASP A 72 -6.03 -21.44 18.01
C ASP A 72 -5.14 -22.23 17.02
N PRO A 73 -3.80 -22.04 17.05
CA PRO A 73 -2.89 -22.76 16.16
C PRO A 73 -2.86 -24.27 16.41
N ASP A 74 -3.20 -24.73 17.62
CA ASP A 74 -3.19 -26.15 17.98
C ASP A 74 -4.47 -26.87 17.51
N HIS A 75 -5.56 -26.11 17.28
CA HIS A 75 -6.84 -26.62 16.79
C HIS A 75 -7.35 -25.79 15.59
N PRO A 76 -6.65 -25.79 14.45
CA PRO A 76 -6.99 -24.93 13.34
C PRO A 76 -8.31 -25.35 12.68
N VAL A 77 -9.13 -24.36 12.36
CA VAL A 77 -10.41 -24.49 11.64
C VAL A 77 -10.16 -24.25 10.15
N LYS A 78 -10.22 -25.32 9.35
CA LYS A 78 -10.17 -25.22 7.89
C LYS A 78 -11.51 -24.71 7.35
N ILE A 79 -11.48 -23.66 6.53
CA ILE A 79 -12.69 -23.20 5.83
C ILE A 79 -12.96 -24.08 4.59
N THR A 80 -14.23 -24.16 4.21
CA THR A 80 -14.70 -24.93 3.05
C THR A 80 -15.26 -24.01 1.97
N PHE A 81 -15.51 -24.57 0.79
CA PHE A 81 -16.20 -23.85 -0.28
C PHE A 81 -17.60 -23.37 0.12
N SER A 82 -18.30 -24.14 0.97
CA SER A 82 -19.63 -23.75 1.49
C SER A 82 -19.56 -22.47 2.31
N ASP A 83 -18.49 -22.29 3.09
CA ASP A 83 -18.28 -21.07 3.87
C ASP A 83 -18.06 -19.86 2.95
N VAL A 84 -17.26 -20.02 1.90
CA VAL A 84 -17.02 -18.96 0.90
C VAL A 84 -18.30 -18.61 0.13
N SER A 85 -19.05 -19.62 -0.31
CA SER A 85 -20.33 -19.42 -1.01
C SER A 85 -21.36 -18.71 -0.12
N SER A 86 -21.44 -19.12 1.15
CA SER A 86 -22.27 -18.46 2.16
C SER A 86 -21.83 -17.01 2.36
N ALA A 87 -20.52 -16.75 2.43
CA ALA A 87 -20.00 -15.39 2.55
C ALA A 87 -20.42 -14.52 1.35
N ALA A 88 -20.26 -15.01 0.13
CA ALA A 88 -20.65 -14.29 -1.09
C ALA A 88 -22.14 -13.91 -1.07
N PHE A 89 -23.00 -14.84 -0.69
CA PHE A 89 -24.44 -14.57 -0.58
C PHE A 89 -24.76 -13.49 0.45
N ASN A 90 -24.11 -13.51 1.61
CA ASN A 90 -24.40 -12.59 2.72
C ASN A 90 -23.84 -11.17 2.50
N ILE A 91 -22.71 -11.04 1.79
CA ILE A 91 -22.07 -9.72 1.58
C ILE A 91 -22.53 -9.00 0.31
N LYS A 92 -23.23 -9.67 -0.62
CA LYS A 92 -23.55 -9.14 -1.96
C LYS A 92 -24.22 -7.75 -1.99
N ASN A 93 -24.96 -7.40 -0.94
CA ASN A 93 -25.66 -6.11 -0.83
C ASN A 93 -24.88 -5.05 -0.04
N GLY A 94 -23.76 -5.43 0.58
CA GLY A 94 -22.94 -4.54 1.42
C GLY A 94 -21.52 -4.32 0.92
N VAL A 95 -21.05 -5.11 -0.06
CA VAL A 95 -19.69 -5.01 -0.60
C VAL A 95 -19.76 -4.87 -2.11
N LEU A 96 -18.95 -3.98 -2.67
CA LEU A 96 -18.91 -3.73 -4.11
C LEU A 96 -18.31 -4.91 -4.84
N ARG A 97 -18.94 -5.33 -5.94
CA ARG A 97 -18.33 -6.25 -6.90
C ARG A 97 -17.33 -5.48 -7.76
N THR A 98 -16.05 -5.58 -7.42
CA THR A 98 -15.01 -4.77 -8.08
C THR A 98 -14.73 -5.23 -9.50
N PRO A 99 -14.26 -4.34 -10.39
CA PRO A 99 -13.88 -4.72 -11.74
C PRO A 99 -12.70 -5.70 -11.78
N CYS A 100 -12.71 -6.60 -12.78
CA CYS A 100 -11.59 -7.47 -13.12
C CYS A 100 -11.29 -7.34 -14.62
N ASN A 101 -10.56 -6.29 -15.00
CA ASN A 101 -10.35 -5.94 -16.41
C ASN A 101 -8.93 -6.28 -16.87
N LYS A 102 -8.80 -6.61 -18.15
CA LYS A 102 -7.52 -6.79 -18.83
C LYS A 102 -6.75 -5.46 -18.89
N SER A 103 -5.46 -5.49 -18.58
CA SER A 103 -4.54 -4.38 -18.85
C SER A 103 -3.91 -4.55 -20.22
N ALA A 104 -4.28 -3.73 -21.20
CA ALA A 104 -3.74 -3.86 -22.55
C ALA A 104 -2.21 -3.65 -22.61
N ASN A 105 -1.72 -2.60 -21.93
CA ASN A 105 -0.31 -2.22 -21.98
C ASN A 105 0.58 -3.22 -21.22
N LEU A 106 0.19 -3.62 -20.01
CA LEU A 106 0.97 -4.58 -19.24
C LEU A 106 0.85 -5.99 -19.80
N SER A 107 -0.28 -6.34 -20.42
CA SER A 107 -0.38 -7.60 -21.17
C SER A 107 0.66 -7.69 -22.28
N LYS A 108 0.77 -6.62 -23.09
CA LYS A 108 1.75 -6.53 -24.18
C LYS A 108 3.19 -6.54 -23.65
N LEU A 109 3.46 -5.82 -22.56
CA LEU A 109 4.79 -5.72 -21.97
C LEU A 109 5.30 -7.08 -21.45
N LEU A 110 4.42 -7.86 -20.84
CA LEU A 110 4.77 -9.10 -20.14
C LEU A 110 4.61 -10.35 -21.02
N ASP A 111 4.02 -10.20 -22.21
CA ASP A 111 3.58 -11.31 -23.05
C ASP A 111 2.63 -12.25 -22.25
N MET A 112 1.64 -11.66 -21.58
CA MET A 112 0.63 -12.36 -20.78
C MET A 112 -0.73 -11.71 -21.02
N GLU A 113 -1.84 -12.45 -21.00
CA GLU A 113 -3.16 -11.81 -20.91
C GLU A 113 -3.44 -11.44 -19.45
N LEU A 114 -2.93 -10.28 -19.02
CA LEU A 114 -2.97 -9.85 -17.63
C LEU A 114 -4.26 -9.09 -17.28
N TYR A 115 -4.95 -9.56 -16.25
CA TYR A 115 -6.15 -8.96 -15.66
C TYR A 115 -5.89 -8.52 -14.23
N PHE A 116 -6.49 -7.40 -13.85
CA PHE A 116 -6.41 -6.87 -12.49
C PHE A 116 -7.75 -6.95 -11.78
N LYS A 117 -7.81 -7.68 -10.68
CA LYS A 117 -8.93 -7.61 -9.75
C LYS A 117 -8.76 -6.40 -8.82
N LYS A 118 -9.53 -5.34 -9.05
CA LYS A 118 -9.29 -3.98 -8.53
C LYS A 118 -9.89 -3.75 -7.14
N GLU A 119 -9.43 -4.49 -6.14
CA GLU A 119 -9.94 -4.39 -4.75
C GLU A 119 -9.60 -3.05 -4.07
N TYR A 120 -8.62 -2.30 -4.57
CA TYR A 120 -8.36 -0.92 -4.14
C TYR A 120 -9.54 0.04 -4.40
N LEU A 121 -10.52 -0.35 -5.23
CA LEU A 121 -11.73 0.42 -5.51
C LEU A 121 -12.88 0.15 -4.52
N GLN A 122 -12.67 -0.69 -3.51
CA GLN A 122 -13.61 -0.77 -2.38
C GLN A 122 -13.70 0.59 -1.65
N VAL A 123 -14.78 0.81 -0.89
CA VAL A 123 -15.07 2.13 -0.27
C VAL A 123 -13.97 2.57 0.71
N THR A 124 -13.45 1.63 1.47
CA THR A 124 -12.33 1.79 2.41
C THR A 124 -10.96 1.59 1.75
N GLY A 125 -10.93 1.42 0.43
CA GLY A 125 -9.71 1.34 -0.36
C GLY A 125 -9.01 -0.02 -0.33
N SER A 126 -9.66 -1.11 0.11
CA SER A 126 -9.05 -2.45 0.08
C SER A 126 -10.05 -3.62 0.18
N PHE A 127 -9.55 -4.83 -0.12
CA PHE A 127 -10.30 -6.08 -0.02
C PHE A 127 -10.83 -6.43 1.38
N LYS A 128 -10.29 -5.82 2.45
CA LYS A 128 -10.60 -6.20 3.85
C LYS A 128 -12.09 -6.06 4.19
N GLU A 129 -12.83 -5.28 3.42
CA GLU A 129 -14.28 -5.14 3.53
C GLU A 129 -15.03 -6.47 3.47
N ARG A 130 -14.57 -7.41 2.64
CA ARG A 130 -15.30 -8.65 2.40
C ARG A 130 -15.36 -9.51 3.65
N GLY A 131 -14.20 -9.82 4.22
CA GLY A 131 -14.14 -10.51 5.52
C GLY A 131 -14.76 -9.70 6.64
N ALA A 132 -14.46 -8.40 6.75
CA ALA A 132 -15.00 -7.58 7.84
C ALA A 132 -16.54 -7.59 7.83
N ARG A 133 -17.16 -7.37 6.67
CA ARG A 133 -18.61 -7.41 6.50
C ARG A 133 -19.17 -8.78 6.84
N TYR A 134 -18.54 -9.85 6.37
CA TYR A 134 -19.03 -11.20 6.64
C TYR A 134 -18.94 -11.53 8.14
N ALA A 135 -17.78 -11.33 8.77
CA ALA A 135 -17.58 -11.60 10.19
C ALA A 135 -18.56 -10.82 11.08
N LEU A 136 -18.79 -9.53 10.77
CA LEU A 136 -19.80 -8.72 11.48
C LEU A 136 -21.23 -9.24 11.27
N SER A 137 -21.57 -9.73 10.07
CA SER A 137 -22.90 -10.29 9.79
C SER A 137 -23.18 -11.57 10.58
N ARG A 138 -22.13 -12.34 10.91
CA ARG A 138 -22.19 -13.63 11.61
C ARG A 138 -22.30 -13.53 13.13
N LEU A 139 -22.11 -12.33 13.69
CA LEU A 139 -22.24 -12.10 15.12
C LEU A 139 -23.65 -12.40 15.63
N SER A 140 -23.73 -12.99 16.83
CA SER A 140 -24.98 -13.13 17.57
C SER A 140 -25.56 -11.76 17.94
N LYS A 141 -26.82 -11.73 18.37
CA LYS A 141 -27.45 -10.49 18.83
C LYS A 141 -26.68 -9.88 20.00
N GLU A 142 -26.29 -10.71 20.97
CA GLU A 142 -25.55 -10.29 22.15
C GLU A 142 -24.13 -9.80 21.79
N GLU A 143 -23.46 -10.43 20.82
CA GLU A 143 -22.16 -9.97 20.32
C GLU A 143 -22.28 -8.63 19.59
N LYS A 144 -23.34 -8.41 18.82
CA LYS A 144 -23.60 -7.12 18.15
C LYS A 144 -23.85 -5.99 19.15
N GLU A 145 -24.62 -6.25 20.20
CA GLU A 145 -24.90 -5.28 21.28
C GLU A 145 -23.64 -4.93 22.08
N ARG A 146 -22.81 -5.94 22.42
CA ARG A 146 -21.52 -5.71 23.11
C ARG A 146 -20.51 -4.98 22.24
N GLY A 147 -20.51 -5.25 20.94
CA GLY A 147 -19.56 -4.70 19.99
C GLY A 147 -18.29 -5.52 19.84
N VAL A 148 -17.49 -5.13 18.84
CA VAL A 148 -16.26 -5.81 18.45
C VAL A 148 -15.03 -4.99 18.81
N ILE A 149 -13.89 -5.68 18.86
CA ILE A 149 -12.57 -5.06 19.01
C ILE A 149 -11.55 -5.69 18.07
N ALA A 150 -10.63 -4.89 17.53
CA ALA A 150 -9.48 -5.38 16.79
C ALA A 150 -8.23 -4.55 17.09
N ALA A 151 -7.07 -5.19 17.00
CA ALA A 151 -5.78 -4.49 16.98
C ALA A 151 -5.30 -4.39 15.53
N SER A 152 -5.35 -3.19 14.97
CA SER A 152 -4.96 -2.94 13.58
C SER A 152 -4.75 -1.45 13.36
N ALA A 153 -3.59 -1.09 12.81
CA ALA A 153 -3.31 0.27 12.34
C ALA A 153 -3.56 0.43 10.82
N GLY A 154 -4.21 -0.53 10.17
CA GLY A 154 -4.28 -0.63 8.71
C GLY A 154 -5.67 -0.91 8.16
N ASN A 155 -5.70 -1.52 6.97
CA ASN A 155 -6.89 -1.75 6.15
C ASN A 155 -8.02 -2.52 6.86
N HIS A 156 -7.69 -3.44 7.77
CA HIS A 156 -8.69 -4.16 8.57
C HIS A 156 -9.47 -3.26 9.52
N ALA A 157 -8.81 -2.27 10.13
CA ALA A 157 -9.47 -1.32 11.02
C ALA A 157 -10.47 -0.44 10.27
N LEU A 158 -10.10 0.03 9.09
CA LEU A 158 -10.98 0.83 8.23
C LEU A 158 -12.22 0.02 7.82
N ALA A 159 -12.01 -1.20 7.32
CA ALA A 159 -13.08 -2.10 6.91
C ALA A 159 -14.05 -2.43 8.06
N LEU A 160 -13.53 -2.78 9.25
CA LEU A 160 -14.36 -3.03 10.42
C LEU A 160 -15.15 -1.79 10.85
N SER A 161 -14.50 -0.62 10.89
CA SER A 161 -15.14 0.62 11.31
C SER A 161 -16.29 1.00 10.37
N TYR A 162 -16.03 0.94 9.05
CA TYR A 162 -17.03 1.25 8.02
C TYR A 162 -18.22 0.29 8.06
N HIS A 163 -17.98 -1.02 8.08
CA HIS A 163 -19.06 -2.01 8.08
C HIS A 163 -19.77 -2.11 9.43
N GLY A 164 -19.08 -1.86 10.53
CA GLY A 164 -19.68 -1.75 11.85
C GLY A 164 -20.68 -0.60 11.93
N GLN A 165 -20.32 0.58 11.39
CA GLN A 165 -21.24 1.71 11.27
C GLN A 165 -22.49 1.36 10.48
N GLN A 166 -22.33 0.75 9.30
CA GLN A 166 -23.46 0.38 8.45
C GLN A 166 -24.40 -0.65 9.09
N LEU A 167 -23.86 -1.52 9.94
CA LEU A 167 -24.62 -2.57 10.63
C LEU A 167 -25.11 -2.16 12.02
N GLY A 168 -24.78 -0.94 12.48
CA GLY A 168 -25.12 -0.48 13.83
C GLY A 168 -24.38 -1.24 14.94
N ILE A 169 -23.19 -1.77 14.65
CA ILE A 169 -22.39 -2.56 15.60
C ILE A 169 -21.27 -1.65 16.14
N PRO A 170 -21.12 -1.48 17.47
CA PRO A 170 -20.02 -0.73 18.04
C PRO A 170 -18.66 -1.36 17.70
N VAL A 171 -17.73 -0.55 17.19
CA VAL A 171 -16.38 -0.99 16.81
C VAL A 171 -15.34 -0.29 17.67
N ASN A 172 -14.46 -1.07 18.27
CA ASN A 172 -13.29 -0.58 18.98
C ASN A 172 -12.03 -0.97 18.20
N VAL A 173 -11.13 -0.02 17.97
CA VAL A 173 -9.86 -0.31 17.31
C VAL A 173 -8.71 0.13 18.18
N VAL A 174 -7.82 -0.80 18.52
CA VAL A 174 -6.58 -0.49 19.21
C VAL A 174 -5.47 -0.31 18.18
N MET A 175 -4.83 0.86 18.21
CA MET A 175 -3.72 1.21 17.33
C MET A 175 -2.50 1.62 18.17
N PRO A 176 -1.26 1.40 17.68
CA PRO A 176 -0.08 1.97 18.31
C PRO A 176 -0.11 3.50 18.26
N VAL A 177 0.62 4.14 19.17
CA VAL A 177 0.59 5.61 19.35
C VAL A 177 1.08 6.42 18.14
N PHE A 178 1.87 5.81 17.26
CA PHE A 178 2.40 6.40 16.02
C PHE A 178 1.59 5.99 14.79
N ALA A 179 0.41 5.40 14.94
CA ALA A 179 -0.43 5.05 13.79
C ALA A 179 -0.71 6.29 12.92
N PRO A 180 -0.73 6.15 11.57
CA PRO A 180 -0.94 7.29 10.68
C PRO A 180 -2.22 8.06 11.01
N LEU A 181 -2.12 9.38 11.16
CA LEU A 181 -3.25 10.26 11.53
C LEU A 181 -4.45 10.11 10.57
N MET A 182 -4.18 9.91 9.28
CA MET A 182 -5.22 9.65 8.28
C MET A 182 -6.07 8.42 8.66
N LYS A 183 -5.43 7.31 9.05
CA LYS A 183 -6.13 6.06 9.39
C LYS A 183 -6.92 6.20 10.70
N ILE A 184 -6.37 6.93 11.68
CA ILE A 184 -7.06 7.29 12.93
C ILE A 184 -8.30 8.13 12.62
N GLY A 185 -8.15 9.19 11.83
CA GLY A 185 -9.23 10.10 11.46
C GLY A 185 -10.37 9.40 10.73
N MET A 186 -10.03 8.52 9.78
CA MET A 186 -11.03 7.74 9.03
C MET A 186 -11.77 6.72 9.90
N CYS A 187 -11.09 6.01 10.81
CA CYS A 187 -11.80 5.10 11.72
C CYS A 187 -12.78 5.87 12.62
N ARG A 188 -12.36 7.03 13.15
CA ARG A 188 -13.22 7.91 13.96
C ARG A 188 -14.39 8.48 13.16
N SER A 189 -14.20 8.85 11.89
CA SER A 189 -15.30 9.37 11.06
C SER A 189 -16.38 8.31 10.76
N TYR A 190 -16.01 7.03 10.77
CA TYR A 190 -16.95 5.90 10.75
C TYR A 190 -17.54 5.57 12.13
N GLY A 191 -17.25 6.36 13.18
CA GLY A 191 -17.82 6.16 14.52
C GLY A 191 -17.12 5.08 15.35
N ALA A 192 -15.95 4.58 14.92
CA ALA A 192 -15.19 3.64 15.73
C ALA A 192 -14.51 4.34 16.91
N ASN A 193 -14.49 3.66 18.05
CA ASN A 193 -13.73 4.05 19.22
C ASN A 193 -12.24 3.67 19.03
N VAL A 194 -11.41 4.66 18.68
CA VAL A 194 -9.98 4.45 18.44
C VAL A 194 -9.18 4.66 19.72
N ILE A 195 -8.53 3.60 20.18
CA ILE A 195 -7.70 3.55 21.40
C ILE A 195 -6.22 3.52 20.97
N LEU A 196 -5.47 4.56 21.32
CA LEU A 196 -4.04 4.65 21.00
C LEU A 196 -3.21 4.09 22.17
N LYS A 197 -2.73 2.86 22.03
CA LYS A 197 -1.95 2.17 23.08
C LYS A 197 -0.92 1.23 22.47
N GLY A 198 0.29 1.26 23.02
CA GLY A 198 1.41 0.42 22.61
C GLY A 198 2.40 1.14 21.68
N ASP A 199 3.65 0.70 21.76
CA ASP A 199 4.80 1.13 20.96
C ASP A 199 5.03 0.24 19.72
N ASN A 200 4.16 -0.74 19.50
CA ASN A 200 4.07 -1.53 18.28
C ASN A 200 2.70 -2.22 18.22
N ILE A 201 2.43 -2.88 17.09
CA ILE A 201 1.15 -3.58 16.88
C ILE A 201 0.95 -4.77 17.83
N GLY A 202 2.04 -5.42 18.27
CA GLY A 202 2.00 -6.49 19.27
C GLY A 202 1.49 -5.97 20.61
N LYS A 203 2.05 -4.87 21.12
CA LYS A 203 1.58 -4.22 22.36
C LYS A 203 0.15 -3.68 22.23
N ALA A 204 -0.24 -3.18 21.07
CA ALA A 204 -1.64 -2.83 20.80
C ALA A 204 -2.57 -4.06 20.87
N LYS A 205 -2.13 -5.22 20.35
CA LYS A 205 -2.87 -6.49 20.45
C LYS A 205 -2.98 -6.96 21.90
N GLU A 206 -1.90 -6.94 22.68
CA GLU A 206 -1.93 -7.29 24.10
C GLU A 206 -2.97 -6.44 24.86
N HIS A 207 -3.02 -5.13 24.57
CA HIS A 207 -4.04 -4.24 25.16
C HIS A 207 -5.46 -4.56 24.69
N ALA A 208 -5.65 -4.85 23.40
CA ALA A 208 -6.95 -5.27 22.87
C ALA A 208 -7.45 -6.55 23.56
N MET A 209 -6.58 -7.55 23.77
CA MET A 209 -6.97 -8.80 24.44
C MET A 209 -7.33 -8.58 25.92
N ARG A 210 -6.70 -7.63 26.62
CA ARG A 210 -7.15 -7.24 27.97
C ARG A 210 -8.56 -6.67 27.97
N LEU A 211 -8.87 -5.77 27.02
CA LEU A 211 -10.22 -5.22 26.87
C LEU A 211 -11.25 -6.28 26.48
N VAL A 212 -10.86 -7.33 25.75
CA VAL A 212 -11.71 -8.51 25.50
C VAL A 212 -12.05 -9.20 26.83
N ALA A 213 -11.07 -9.42 27.71
CA ALA A 213 -11.28 -10.06 29.00
C ALA A 213 -12.21 -9.25 29.91
N GLU A 214 -11.99 -7.92 29.96
CA GLU A 214 -12.68 -6.97 30.83
C GLU A 214 -14.10 -6.63 30.33
N LYS A 215 -14.22 -6.25 29.05
CA LYS A 215 -15.46 -5.71 28.47
C LYS A 215 -16.25 -6.73 27.65
N LYS A 216 -15.73 -7.95 27.50
CA LYS A 216 -16.35 -9.05 26.75
C LYS A 216 -16.66 -8.70 25.28
N PHE A 217 -15.88 -7.79 24.70
CA PHE A 217 -15.92 -7.53 23.26
C PHE A 217 -15.57 -8.78 22.47
N LYS A 218 -16.14 -8.94 21.28
CA LYS A 218 -15.69 -9.98 20.33
C LYS A 218 -14.43 -9.50 19.61
N TYR A 219 -13.32 -10.20 19.79
CA TYR A 219 -12.12 -9.93 18.99
C TYR A 219 -12.31 -10.43 17.56
N ILE A 220 -11.96 -9.61 16.57
CA ILE A 220 -11.98 -10.01 15.15
C ILE A 220 -10.56 -9.94 14.59
N ASN A 221 -9.88 -11.08 14.52
CA ASN A 221 -8.57 -11.19 13.88
C ASN A 221 -8.69 -10.91 12.38
N GLY A 222 -7.93 -9.94 11.87
CA GLY A 222 -8.04 -9.47 10.49
C GLY A 222 -7.48 -10.36 9.40
N TYR A 223 -6.88 -11.50 9.71
CA TYR A 223 -6.39 -12.43 8.69
C TYR A 223 -6.59 -13.91 9.02
N ASP A 224 -6.76 -14.31 10.28
CA ASP A 224 -6.84 -15.73 10.65
C ASP A 224 -8.22 -16.20 11.11
N HIS A 225 -9.17 -15.29 11.32
CA HIS A 225 -10.52 -15.69 11.72
C HIS A 225 -11.25 -16.40 10.55
N PRO A 226 -11.91 -17.56 10.73
CA PRO A 226 -12.55 -18.30 9.64
C PRO A 226 -13.51 -17.48 8.77
N ASP A 227 -14.38 -16.66 9.39
CA ASP A 227 -15.24 -15.73 8.63
C ASP A 227 -14.44 -14.69 7.81
N ILE A 228 -13.30 -14.21 8.32
CA ILE A 228 -12.45 -13.32 7.54
C ILE A 228 -11.95 -14.05 6.29
N LEU A 229 -11.40 -15.26 6.42
CA LEU A 229 -10.94 -16.08 5.29
C LEU A 229 -12.05 -16.33 4.28
N ALA A 230 -13.23 -16.76 4.75
CA ALA A 230 -14.38 -17.08 3.91
C ALA A 230 -14.86 -15.84 3.12
N GLY A 231 -14.94 -14.68 3.79
CA GLY A 231 -15.24 -13.41 3.13
C GLY A 231 -14.21 -13.05 2.06
N GLN A 232 -12.91 -13.25 2.31
CA GLN A 232 -11.91 -12.95 1.28
C GLN A 232 -12.01 -13.88 0.07
N GLY A 233 -12.42 -15.14 0.29
CA GLY A 233 -12.60 -16.12 -0.78
C GLY A 233 -13.66 -15.74 -1.81
N THR A 234 -14.56 -14.83 -1.47
CA THR A 234 -15.55 -14.29 -2.43
C THR A 234 -14.89 -13.62 -3.64
N ILE A 235 -13.66 -13.13 -3.49
CA ILE A 235 -12.85 -12.61 -4.60
C ILE A 235 -12.58 -13.71 -5.64
N GLY A 236 -12.29 -14.93 -5.19
CA GLY A 236 -12.03 -16.07 -6.08
C GLY A 236 -13.25 -16.41 -6.94
N LEU A 237 -14.46 -16.37 -6.35
CA LEU A 237 -15.71 -16.55 -7.10
C LEU A 237 -15.88 -15.47 -8.17
N GLU A 238 -15.70 -14.21 -7.80
CA GLU A 238 -15.83 -13.10 -8.75
C GLU A 238 -14.79 -13.17 -9.88
N ILE A 239 -13.56 -13.60 -9.58
CA ILE A 239 -12.52 -13.81 -10.59
C ILE A 239 -12.97 -14.88 -11.60
N LEU A 240 -13.47 -16.02 -11.14
CA LEU A 240 -13.92 -17.10 -12.02
C LEU A 240 -15.15 -16.74 -12.85
N GLU A 241 -16.01 -15.84 -12.35
CA GLU A 241 -17.14 -15.32 -13.13
C GLU A 241 -16.70 -14.28 -14.16
N GLN A 242 -15.76 -13.40 -13.80
CA GLN A 242 -15.32 -12.28 -14.65
C GLN A 242 -14.27 -12.69 -15.68
N VAL A 243 -13.49 -13.73 -15.39
CA VAL A 243 -12.45 -14.29 -16.26
C VAL A 243 -12.54 -15.83 -16.24
N PRO A 244 -13.54 -16.43 -16.93
CA PRO A 244 -13.84 -17.85 -16.79
C PRO A 244 -12.71 -18.80 -17.20
N ASP A 245 -11.85 -18.40 -18.13
CA ASP A 245 -10.75 -19.18 -18.68
C ASP A 245 -9.39 -18.71 -18.17
N VAL A 246 -9.33 -18.19 -16.94
CA VAL A 246 -8.06 -17.83 -16.28
C VAL A 246 -7.21 -19.08 -16.04
N ASP A 247 -5.91 -18.99 -16.37
CA ASP A 247 -4.93 -20.07 -16.16
C ASP A 247 -4.26 -19.98 -14.78
N ALA A 248 -4.05 -18.75 -14.27
CA ALA A 248 -3.38 -18.52 -13.00
C ALA A 248 -3.94 -17.31 -12.24
N VAL A 249 -4.03 -17.43 -10.91
CA VAL A 249 -4.37 -16.37 -9.97
C VAL A 249 -3.17 -16.11 -9.06
N VAL A 250 -2.60 -14.91 -9.17
CA VAL A 250 -1.45 -14.44 -8.40
C VAL A 250 -1.95 -13.62 -7.20
N VAL A 251 -1.65 -14.10 -5.99
CA VAL A 251 -2.24 -13.58 -4.75
C VAL A 251 -1.15 -13.07 -3.79
N PRO A 252 -1.19 -11.79 -3.39
CA PRO A 252 -0.34 -11.28 -2.32
C PRO A 252 -0.58 -11.98 -0.98
N VAL A 253 0.50 -12.28 -0.26
CA VAL A 253 0.47 -13.01 1.01
C VAL A 253 1.15 -12.20 2.11
N GLY A 254 0.39 -11.95 3.17
CA GLY A 254 0.87 -11.53 4.49
C GLY A 254 0.52 -12.62 5.50
N GLY A 255 -0.50 -12.38 6.33
CA GLY A 255 -1.05 -13.40 7.25
C GLY A 255 -1.78 -14.59 6.59
N ALA A 256 -1.62 -14.80 5.28
CA ALA A 256 -2.19 -15.89 4.47
C ALA A 256 -3.75 -15.99 4.35
N GLY A 257 -4.53 -15.17 5.06
CA GLY A 257 -6.00 -15.25 5.01
C GLY A 257 -6.65 -14.97 3.65
N LEU A 258 -6.09 -14.05 2.86
CA LEU A 258 -6.59 -13.71 1.52
C LEU A 258 -6.45 -14.90 0.56
N ILE A 259 -5.23 -15.45 0.46
CA ILE A 259 -4.94 -16.57 -0.42
C ILE A 259 -5.67 -17.83 0.05
N ALA A 260 -5.84 -18.06 1.36
CA ALA A 260 -6.61 -19.20 1.87
C ALA A 260 -8.04 -19.22 1.34
N GLY A 261 -8.75 -18.09 1.46
CA GLY A 261 -10.10 -17.96 0.92
C GLY A 261 -10.16 -18.12 -0.60
N ILE A 262 -9.27 -17.44 -1.34
CA ILE A 262 -9.26 -17.49 -2.81
C ILE A 262 -8.93 -18.89 -3.30
N ALA A 263 -7.95 -19.56 -2.69
CA ALA A 263 -7.51 -20.88 -3.10
C ALA A 263 -8.63 -21.92 -2.93
N VAL A 264 -9.38 -21.87 -1.82
CA VAL A 264 -10.57 -22.73 -1.62
C VAL A 264 -11.60 -22.52 -2.71
N ALA A 265 -11.93 -21.26 -3.04
CA ALA A 265 -12.89 -20.96 -4.09
C ALA A 265 -12.43 -21.45 -5.47
N VAL A 266 -11.20 -21.11 -5.83
CA VAL A 266 -10.62 -21.39 -7.16
C VAL A 266 -10.41 -22.89 -7.34
N LYS A 267 -9.73 -23.56 -6.41
CA LYS A 267 -9.38 -24.99 -6.55
C LYS A 267 -10.60 -25.91 -6.46
N THR A 268 -11.63 -25.54 -5.70
CA THR A 268 -12.87 -26.34 -5.65
C THR A 268 -13.62 -26.31 -6.98
N LEU A 269 -13.73 -25.14 -7.61
CA LEU A 269 -14.48 -24.98 -8.86
C LEU A 269 -13.67 -25.38 -10.09
N LYS A 270 -12.37 -25.07 -10.09
CA LYS A 270 -11.47 -25.26 -11.23
C LYS A 270 -10.06 -25.64 -10.73
N PRO A 271 -9.83 -26.92 -10.37
CA PRO A 271 -8.58 -27.36 -9.73
C PRO A 271 -7.32 -27.20 -10.59
N HIS A 272 -7.47 -27.10 -11.92
CA HIS A 272 -6.37 -26.91 -12.88
C HIS A 272 -5.78 -25.49 -12.87
N ILE A 273 -6.50 -24.49 -12.33
CA ILE A 273 -6.02 -23.11 -12.27
C ILE A 273 -4.90 -23.01 -11.25
N GLN A 274 -3.78 -22.39 -11.63
CA GLN A 274 -2.66 -22.19 -10.74
C GLN A 274 -2.97 -21.08 -9.71
N VAL A 275 -2.76 -21.34 -8.43
CA VAL A 275 -2.82 -20.35 -7.36
C VAL A 275 -1.40 -20.10 -6.86
N ILE A 276 -0.94 -18.86 -7.03
CA ILE A 276 0.46 -18.48 -6.82
C ILE A 276 0.54 -17.46 -5.68
N ALA A 277 1.27 -17.79 -4.62
CA ALA A 277 1.55 -16.91 -3.50
C ALA A 277 2.69 -15.94 -3.84
N VAL A 278 2.52 -14.66 -3.50
CA VAL A 278 3.58 -13.66 -3.61
C VAL A 278 3.79 -12.95 -2.28
N GLU A 279 5.01 -13.03 -1.75
CA GLU A 279 5.41 -12.34 -0.52
C GLU A 279 6.50 -11.31 -0.78
N SER A 280 6.63 -10.36 0.14
CA SER A 280 7.81 -9.52 0.21
C SER A 280 8.97 -10.28 0.86
N ASP A 281 10.18 -10.15 0.32
CA ASP A 281 11.40 -10.73 0.90
C ASP A 281 11.80 -10.10 2.25
N THR A 282 11.19 -8.96 2.60
CA THR A 282 11.38 -8.27 3.87
C THR A 282 10.55 -8.87 5.00
N CYS A 283 9.53 -9.67 4.70
CA CYS A 283 8.67 -10.36 5.65
C CYS A 283 8.10 -11.68 5.05
N PRO A 284 8.94 -12.70 4.82
CA PRO A 284 8.56 -13.93 4.13
C PRO A 284 7.88 -14.96 5.06
N SER A 285 6.82 -14.54 5.76
CA SER A 285 6.17 -15.32 6.84
C SER A 285 5.59 -16.67 6.39
N TYR A 286 5.00 -16.74 5.20
CA TYR A 286 4.44 -17.95 4.64
C TYR A 286 5.53 -18.90 4.16
N THR A 287 6.58 -18.39 3.54
CA THR A 287 7.79 -19.16 3.20
C THR A 287 8.38 -19.85 4.42
N GLU A 288 8.55 -19.12 5.54
CA GLU A 288 9.09 -19.70 6.78
C GLU A 288 8.11 -20.71 7.40
N ALA A 289 6.81 -20.46 7.35
CA ALA A 289 5.80 -21.40 7.84
C ALA A 289 5.75 -22.70 7.02
N LEU A 290 5.91 -22.62 5.69
CA LEU A 290 5.99 -23.80 4.83
C LEU A 290 7.23 -24.65 5.15
N LYS A 291 8.39 -24.02 5.37
CA LYS A 291 9.61 -24.73 5.79
C LYS A 291 9.45 -25.42 7.13
N ALA A 292 8.78 -24.77 8.09
CA ALA A 292 8.57 -25.28 9.43
C ALA A 292 7.40 -26.27 9.54
N GLY A 293 6.51 -26.32 8.54
CA GLY A 293 5.26 -27.10 8.58
C GLY A 293 4.21 -26.55 9.57
N LYS A 294 4.42 -25.34 10.12
CA LYS A 294 3.54 -24.71 11.12
C LYS A 294 3.77 -23.19 11.17
N PRO A 295 2.86 -22.39 11.73
CA PRO A 295 3.08 -20.96 11.91
C PRO A 295 4.33 -20.70 12.79
N VAL A 296 5.24 -19.87 12.27
CA VAL A 296 6.45 -19.43 12.98
C VAL A 296 6.67 -17.94 12.76
N MET A 297 7.41 -17.30 13.66
CA MET A 297 7.80 -15.90 13.51
C MET A 297 8.92 -15.76 12.48
N ALA A 298 8.65 -15.06 11.39
CA ALA A 298 9.64 -14.63 10.43
C ALA A 298 10.28 -13.29 10.84
N SER A 299 11.49 -13.05 10.35
CA SER A 299 12.14 -11.75 10.45
C SER A 299 11.38 -10.69 9.65
N VAL A 300 11.24 -9.49 10.19
CA VAL A 300 10.58 -8.36 9.52
C VAL A 300 11.53 -7.19 9.40
N ARG A 301 11.63 -6.64 8.20
CA ARG A 301 12.29 -5.37 7.90
C ARG A 301 11.26 -4.37 7.36
N SER A 302 11.62 -3.08 7.33
CA SER A 302 10.75 -2.06 6.72
C SER A 302 10.46 -2.40 5.26
N THR A 303 9.23 -2.14 4.83
CA THR A 303 8.74 -2.51 3.50
C THR A 303 7.70 -1.54 2.96
N LEU A 304 7.70 -1.36 1.65
CA LEU A 304 6.63 -0.68 0.90
C LEU A 304 5.31 -1.47 0.97
N ALA A 305 5.38 -2.78 1.17
CA ALA A 305 4.23 -3.67 1.32
C ALA A 305 3.81 -3.81 2.80
N ASP A 306 3.50 -2.69 3.47
CA ASP A 306 3.14 -2.64 4.90
C ASP A 306 1.99 -3.59 5.28
N GLY A 307 0.98 -3.71 4.41
CA GLY A 307 -0.13 -4.65 4.58
C GLY A 307 0.26 -6.14 4.56
N LEU A 308 1.46 -6.47 4.06
CA LEU A 308 2.02 -7.83 4.03
C LEU A 308 3.05 -8.07 5.15
N ALA A 309 3.43 -7.04 5.92
CA ALA A 309 4.38 -7.12 7.02
C ALA A 309 3.79 -7.81 8.27
N VAL A 310 3.29 -9.03 8.10
CA VAL A 310 2.72 -9.88 9.14
C VAL A 310 3.74 -10.98 9.43
N PRO A 311 4.46 -10.94 10.58
CA PRO A 311 5.59 -11.84 10.84
C PRO A 311 5.21 -13.32 10.97
N MET A 312 3.94 -13.64 11.16
CA MET A 312 3.48 -15.00 11.39
C MET A 312 2.16 -15.19 10.67
N VAL A 313 2.09 -16.22 9.82
CA VAL A 313 0.83 -16.59 9.14
C VAL A 313 -0.20 -17.09 10.13
N GLY A 314 -1.47 -17.01 9.74
CA GLY A 314 -2.55 -17.60 10.50
C GLY A 314 -2.51 -19.14 10.55
N GLY A 315 -2.90 -19.73 11.68
CA GLY A 315 -3.00 -21.18 11.84
C GLY A 315 -4.13 -21.78 11.00
N ASN A 316 -5.30 -21.14 11.02
CA ASN A 316 -6.44 -21.53 10.18
C ASN A 316 -6.11 -21.34 8.70
N ALA A 317 -5.45 -20.22 8.37
CA ALA A 317 -5.04 -19.93 7.00
C ALA A 317 -4.06 -20.96 6.47
N LEU A 318 -3.02 -21.31 7.23
CA LEU A 318 -2.03 -22.32 6.84
C LEU A 318 -2.68 -23.71 6.68
N ALA A 319 -3.50 -24.13 7.63
CA ALA A 319 -4.21 -25.41 7.57
C ALA A 319 -5.18 -25.49 6.38
N THR A 320 -5.82 -24.37 6.03
CA THR A 320 -6.72 -24.28 4.86
C THR A 320 -5.95 -24.41 3.55
N LEU A 321 -4.72 -23.89 3.47
CA LEU A 321 -3.92 -23.85 2.23
C LEU A 321 -3.25 -25.17 1.85
N GLU A 322 -3.34 -26.19 2.70
CA GLU A 322 -2.71 -27.49 2.48
C GLU A 322 -3.11 -28.08 1.11
N GLY A 323 -2.14 -28.21 0.21
CA GLY A 323 -2.34 -28.73 -1.15
C GLY A 323 -3.05 -27.80 -2.14
N LEU A 324 -3.34 -26.54 -1.77
CA LEU A 324 -4.09 -25.60 -2.62
C LEU A 324 -3.22 -24.56 -3.36
N VAL A 325 -1.95 -24.41 -2.98
CA VAL A 325 -1.01 -23.44 -3.58
C VAL A 325 0.02 -24.16 -4.43
N ASP A 326 0.13 -23.76 -5.70
CA ASP A 326 1.01 -24.41 -6.67
C ASP A 326 2.45 -23.87 -6.65
N LYS A 327 2.61 -22.59 -6.32
CA LYS A 327 3.91 -21.91 -6.28
C LYS A 327 3.89 -20.75 -5.30
N HIS A 328 5.03 -20.46 -4.68
CA HIS A 328 5.25 -19.22 -3.92
C HIS A 328 6.50 -18.53 -4.45
N VAL A 329 6.50 -17.19 -4.46
CA VAL A 329 7.63 -16.37 -4.89
C VAL A 329 7.83 -15.17 -3.97
N LEU A 330 9.09 -14.76 -3.83
CA LEU A 330 9.47 -13.56 -3.10
C LEU A 330 9.79 -12.42 -4.07
N VAL A 331 9.40 -11.20 -3.70
CA VAL A 331 9.76 -9.97 -4.42
C VAL A 331 10.47 -8.99 -3.49
N CYS A 332 11.41 -8.23 -4.04
CA CYS A 332 12.13 -7.20 -3.30
C CYS A 332 11.44 -5.83 -3.38
N GLU A 333 11.94 -4.89 -2.59
CA GLU A 333 11.42 -3.52 -2.48
C GLU A 333 11.52 -2.74 -3.80
N GLU A 334 12.62 -2.87 -4.53
CA GLU A 334 12.86 -2.22 -5.83
C GLU A 334 11.80 -2.65 -6.85
N SER A 335 11.47 -3.94 -6.84
CA SER A 335 10.47 -4.54 -7.71
C SER A 335 9.07 -4.05 -7.39
N THR A 336 8.77 -3.90 -6.09
CA THR A 336 7.50 -3.36 -5.61
C THR A 336 7.35 -1.89 -6.01
N ALA A 337 8.41 -1.08 -5.85
CA ALA A 337 8.42 0.32 -6.27
C ALA A 337 8.21 0.48 -7.78
N LEU A 338 8.91 -0.31 -8.59
CA LEU A 338 8.75 -0.32 -10.04
C LEU A 338 7.32 -0.73 -10.44
N SER A 339 6.74 -1.72 -9.75
CA SER A 339 5.36 -2.16 -9.99
C SER A 339 4.33 -1.05 -9.71
N ILE A 340 4.47 -0.33 -8.58
CA ILE A 340 3.63 0.83 -8.25
C ILE A 340 3.74 1.90 -9.34
N LEU A 341 4.97 2.23 -9.77
CA LEU A 341 5.21 3.18 -10.85
C LEU A 341 4.47 2.78 -12.12
N ARG A 342 4.57 1.51 -12.53
CA ARG A 342 3.89 1.00 -13.72
C ARG A 342 2.36 1.04 -13.62
N LEU A 343 1.80 0.77 -12.44
CA LEU A 343 0.35 0.90 -12.21
C LEU A 343 -0.12 2.35 -12.35
N ILE A 344 0.67 3.31 -11.86
CA ILE A 344 0.36 4.74 -12.04
C ILE A 344 0.46 5.14 -13.51
N GLU A 345 1.51 4.71 -14.21
CA GLU A 345 1.77 5.10 -15.59
C GLU A 345 0.82 4.45 -16.59
N MET A 346 0.51 3.18 -16.42
CA MET A 346 -0.20 2.38 -17.42
C MET A 346 -1.67 2.15 -17.07
N GLU A 347 -2.00 2.06 -15.77
CA GLU A 347 -3.37 1.80 -15.30
C GLU A 347 -4.05 3.03 -14.68
N LYS A 348 -3.29 4.12 -14.45
CA LYS A 348 -3.77 5.32 -13.73
C LYS A 348 -4.32 4.96 -12.34
N ALA A 349 -3.70 3.97 -11.70
CA ALA A 349 -4.14 3.41 -10.43
C ALA A 349 -3.13 3.74 -9.33
N VAL A 350 -3.62 4.29 -8.22
CA VAL A 350 -2.85 4.44 -6.97
C VAL A 350 -3.07 3.19 -6.13
N VAL A 351 -2.02 2.38 -6.01
CA VAL A 351 -2.04 1.08 -5.34
C VAL A 351 -0.93 1.05 -4.29
N GLU A 352 -1.23 0.49 -3.12
CA GLU A 352 -0.24 0.32 -2.04
C GLU A 352 0.72 -0.85 -2.36
N GLY A 353 1.86 -0.95 -1.66
CA GLY A 353 2.86 -1.99 -1.96
C GLY A 353 2.31 -3.40 -1.92
N GLY A 354 1.45 -3.72 -0.93
CA GLY A 354 0.81 -5.03 -0.83
C GLY A 354 -0.05 -5.38 -2.04
N GLY A 355 -0.68 -4.40 -2.69
CA GLY A 355 -1.45 -4.61 -3.92
C GLY A 355 -0.59 -4.69 -5.18
N ALA A 356 0.66 -4.22 -5.12
CA ALA A 356 1.56 -4.17 -6.26
C ALA A 356 2.48 -5.40 -6.38
N VAL A 357 2.66 -6.20 -5.32
CA VAL A 357 3.63 -7.32 -5.31
C VAL A 357 3.34 -8.38 -6.38
N GLY A 358 2.07 -8.65 -6.69
CA GLY A 358 1.72 -9.62 -7.73
C GLY A 358 2.24 -9.21 -9.10
N LEU A 359 2.08 -7.93 -9.47
CA LEU A 359 2.68 -7.38 -10.68
C LEU A 359 4.22 -7.32 -10.58
N ALA A 360 4.77 -7.03 -9.40
CA ALA A 360 6.22 -7.03 -9.18
C ALA A 360 6.84 -8.40 -9.50
N ALA A 361 6.19 -9.51 -9.12
CA ALA A 361 6.64 -10.86 -9.44
C ALA A 361 6.68 -11.13 -10.95
N MET A 362 5.71 -10.58 -11.70
CA MET A 362 5.65 -10.75 -13.16
C MET A 362 6.67 -9.87 -13.89
N ILE A 363 6.78 -8.58 -13.54
CA ILE A 363 7.73 -7.64 -14.17
C ILE A 363 9.18 -8.08 -13.97
N THR A 364 9.48 -8.72 -12.84
CA THR A 364 10.84 -9.21 -12.52
C THR A 364 11.13 -10.59 -13.07
N GLY A 365 10.21 -11.18 -13.84
CA GLY A 365 10.42 -12.48 -14.48
C GLY A 365 10.48 -13.65 -13.49
N LYS A 366 9.86 -13.55 -12.30
CA LYS A 366 9.79 -14.67 -11.34
C LYS A 366 8.78 -15.75 -11.76
N LEU A 367 7.91 -15.42 -12.71
CA LEU A 367 6.83 -16.27 -13.23
C LEU A 367 6.89 -16.42 -14.77
N PRO A 368 8.03 -16.85 -15.34
CA PRO A 368 8.19 -16.97 -16.80
C PRO A 368 7.23 -17.99 -17.43
N GLU A 369 6.79 -18.99 -16.67
CA GLU A 369 5.83 -20.01 -17.10
C GLU A 369 4.41 -19.48 -17.36
N LEU A 370 4.16 -18.22 -17.03
CA LEU A 370 2.87 -17.55 -17.27
C LEU A 370 2.81 -16.80 -18.61
N ARG A 371 3.91 -16.75 -19.38
CA ARG A 371 3.90 -16.15 -20.72
C ARG A 371 2.91 -16.88 -21.64
N GLY A 372 2.17 -16.11 -22.43
CA GLY A 372 1.10 -16.58 -23.29
C GLY A 372 -0.19 -17.00 -22.57
N LYS A 373 -0.23 -16.93 -21.22
CA LYS A 373 -1.39 -17.37 -20.42
C LYS A 373 -2.26 -16.21 -19.96
N LYS A 374 -3.48 -16.54 -19.55
CA LYS A 374 -4.43 -15.65 -18.91
C LYS A 374 -4.23 -15.62 -17.40
N VAL A 375 -3.79 -14.47 -16.90
CA VAL A 375 -3.36 -14.31 -15.51
C VAL A 375 -4.20 -13.23 -14.84
N VAL A 376 -4.69 -13.52 -13.65
CA VAL A 376 -5.32 -12.51 -12.78
C VAL A 376 -4.41 -12.25 -11.59
N THR A 377 -4.11 -10.98 -11.32
CA THR A 377 -3.50 -10.57 -10.05
C THR A 377 -4.43 -9.60 -9.31
N ILE A 378 -4.43 -9.68 -7.98
CA ILE A 378 -5.28 -8.85 -7.14
C ILE A 378 -4.52 -7.57 -6.76
N LEU A 379 -5.10 -6.41 -7.08
CA LEU A 379 -4.66 -5.12 -6.58
C LEU A 379 -5.36 -4.85 -5.24
N THR A 380 -4.78 -5.39 -4.16
CA THR A 380 -5.47 -5.59 -2.86
C THR A 380 -5.92 -4.32 -2.16
N GLY A 381 -5.21 -3.21 -2.33
CA GLY A 381 -5.55 -1.95 -1.68
C GLY A 381 -4.80 -0.75 -2.23
N GLY A 382 -5.29 0.45 -1.89
CA GLY A 382 -4.79 1.74 -2.36
C GLY A 382 -4.46 2.72 -1.23
N ASN A 383 -4.38 2.26 0.01
CA ASN A 383 -4.23 3.10 1.20
C ASN A 383 -2.76 3.46 1.49
N ILE A 384 -2.08 4.01 0.48
CA ILE A 384 -0.70 4.49 0.57
C ILE A 384 -0.67 5.96 1.01
N ASP A 385 0.19 6.27 1.98
CA ASP A 385 0.43 7.65 2.40
C ASP A 385 1.07 8.46 1.26
N THR A 386 0.67 9.72 1.09
CA THR A 386 1.12 10.55 -0.04
C THR A 386 2.63 10.79 -0.03
N THR A 387 3.26 10.89 1.15
CA THR A 387 4.72 11.03 1.26
C THR A 387 5.44 9.72 0.94
N VAL A 388 4.84 8.57 1.26
CA VAL A 388 5.36 7.26 0.89
C VAL A 388 5.23 7.05 -0.61
N LEU A 389 4.10 7.43 -1.19
CA LEU A 389 3.87 7.39 -2.64
C LEU A 389 4.91 8.22 -3.40
N GLY A 390 5.19 9.46 -2.98
CA GLY A 390 6.22 10.31 -3.59
C GLY A 390 7.60 9.64 -3.60
N ARG A 391 8.05 9.15 -2.44
CA ARG A 391 9.33 8.42 -2.30
C ARG A 391 9.35 7.12 -3.12
N THR A 392 8.20 6.47 -3.27
CA THR A 392 8.07 5.24 -4.06
C THR A 392 8.21 5.52 -5.56
N ILE A 393 7.64 6.62 -6.04
CA ILE A 393 7.79 7.06 -7.44
C ILE A 393 9.26 7.35 -7.74
N GLU A 394 9.95 8.09 -6.87
CA GLU A 394 11.40 8.36 -7.02
C GLU A 394 12.23 7.07 -7.07
N ARG A 395 11.99 6.14 -6.14
CA ARG A 395 12.65 4.82 -6.16
C ARG A 395 12.35 4.03 -7.43
N GLY A 396 11.10 4.04 -7.88
CA GLY A 396 10.70 3.40 -9.12
C GLY A 396 11.43 3.99 -10.34
N LEU A 397 11.50 5.32 -10.43
CA LEU A 397 12.23 6.03 -11.49
C LEU A 397 13.72 5.69 -11.46
N ALA A 398 14.31 5.56 -10.27
CA ALA A 398 15.70 5.15 -10.11
C ALA A 398 15.95 3.72 -10.60
N VAL A 399 15.09 2.77 -10.23
CA VAL A 399 15.16 1.38 -10.72
C VAL A 399 15.02 1.31 -12.24
N ASP A 400 14.16 2.18 -12.80
CA ASP A 400 13.89 2.26 -14.24
C ASP A 400 14.99 3.00 -15.04
N GLY A 401 16.03 3.52 -14.37
CA GLY A 401 17.08 4.30 -15.01
C GLY A 401 16.60 5.64 -15.56
N ARG A 402 15.54 6.21 -14.97
CA ARG A 402 15.00 7.54 -15.29
C ARG A 402 15.36 8.61 -14.27
N LEU A 403 15.91 8.20 -13.14
CA LEU A 403 16.49 9.07 -12.14
C LEU A 403 17.82 8.45 -11.71
N ILE A 404 18.92 9.17 -11.86
CA ILE A 404 20.25 8.69 -11.51
C ILE A 404 20.93 9.65 -10.56
N ARG A 405 21.89 9.10 -9.82
CA ARG A 405 22.91 9.86 -9.12
C ARG A 405 24.24 9.55 -9.78
N LEU A 406 25.09 10.56 -9.87
CA LEU A 406 26.47 10.42 -10.33
C LEU A 406 27.36 11.40 -9.58
N GLU A 407 28.59 11.01 -9.30
CA GLU A 407 29.63 11.86 -8.75
C GLU A 407 30.72 12.05 -9.80
N VAL A 408 31.11 13.30 -10.05
CA VAL A 408 32.14 13.66 -11.01
C VAL A 408 33.10 14.63 -10.34
N VAL A 409 34.40 14.36 -10.42
CA VAL A 409 35.42 15.34 -10.02
C VAL A 409 35.71 16.27 -11.19
N VAL A 410 35.54 17.57 -10.96
CA VAL A 410 35.77 18.62 -11.97
C VAL A 410 36.75 19.65 -11.44
N SER A 411 37.30 20.48 -12.34
CA SER A 411 38.13 21.63 -11.98
C SER A 411 37.35 22.64 -11.12
N ASP A 412 37.95 23.12 -10.02
CA ASP A 412 37.38 24.17 -9.16
C ASP A 412 37.69 25.60 -9.69
N ARG A 413 38.18 25.70 -10.93
CA ARG A 413 38.35 27.00 -11.62
C ARG A 413 37.02 27.51 -12.15
N PRO A 414 36.87 28.83 -12.39
CA PRO A 414 35.70 29.39 -13.05
C PRO A 414 35.36 28.64 -14.34
N GLY A 415 34.16 28.07 -14.41
CA GLY A 415 33.66 27.32 -15.56
C GLY A 415 33.61 25.80 -15.41
N GLY A 416 34.30 25.17 -14.44
CA GLY A 416 34.35 23.70 -14.34
C GLY A 416 32.97 23.05 -14.15
N ILE A 417 32.18 23.53 -13.19
CA ILE A 417 30.79 23.08 -12.99
C ILE A 417 29.89 23.44 -14.18
N ALA A 418 30.13 24.60 -14.81
CA ALA A 418 29.36 25.03 -15.97
C ALA A 418 29.61 24.12 -17.18
N GLU A 419 30.83 23.64 -17.37
CA GLU A 419 31.18 22.67 -18.39
C GLU A 419 30.47 21.34 -18.13
N LEU A 420 30.52 20.81 -16.89
CA LEU A 420 29.80 19.59 -16.52
C LEU A 420 28.30 19.71 -16.79
N ALA A 421 27.67 20.78 -16.33
CA ALA A 421 26.25 21.03 -16.56
C ALA A 421 25.92 21.11 -18.05
N SER A 422 26.80 21.74 -18.84
CA SER A 422 26.69 21.79 -20.30
C SER A 422 26.78 20.39 -20.90
N GLN A 423 27.73 19.54 -20.50
CA GLN A 423 27.86 18.17 -21.01
C GLN A 423 26.60 17.34 -20.75
N ILE A 424 26.08 17.40 -19.52
CA ILE A 424 24.85 16.69 -19.13
C ILE A 424 23.66 17.18 -19.97
N ALA A 425 23.55 18.49 -20.18
CA ALA A 425 22.50 19.07 -21.03
C ALA A 425 22.64 18.66 -22.51
N HIS A 426 23.86 18.55 -23.05
CA HIS A 426 24.10 18.10 -24.43
C HIS A 426 23.65 16.65 -24.67
N MET A 427 23.74 15.80 -23.65
CA MET A 427 23.19 14.43 -23.72
C MET A 427 21.66 14.40 -23.62
N GLY A 428 21.03 15.52 -23.27
CA GLY A 428 19.58 15.61 -23.10
C GLY A 428 19.09 15.12 -21.74
N ALA A 429 19.97 15.06 -20.73
CA ALA A 429 19.59 14.80 -19.34
C ALA A 429 19.26 16.10 -18.60
N SER A 430 18.32 16.04 -17.65
CA SER A 430 17.90 17.20 -16.85
C SER A 430 18.44 17.10 -15.44
N ILE A 431 19.15 18.13 -14.97
CA ILE A 431 19.69 18.17 -13.60
C ILE A 431 18.56 18.54 -12.63
N LYS A 432 18.32 17.67 -11.64
CA LYS A 432 17.41 17.92 -10.52
C LYS A 432 18.10 18.59 -9.36
N ASP A 433 19.28 18.10 -9.04
CA ASP A 433 20.04 18.59 -7.90
C ASP A 433 21.54 18.50 -8.18
N ILE A 434 22.29 19.42 -7.60
CA ILE A 434 23.73 19.51 -7.78
C ILE A 434 24.38 20.01 -6.48
N PHE A 435 25.26 19.16 -5.92
CA PHE A 435 26.00 19.45 -4.71
C PHE A 435 27.49 19.39 -4.98
N HIS A 436 28.26 20.30 -4.40
CA HIS A 436 29.70 20.33 -4.55
C HIS A 436 30.42 20.26 -3.21
N GLU A 437 31.43 19.40 -3.11
CA GLU A 437 32.22 19.19 -1.89
C GLU A 437 33.71 19.36 -2.20
N ARG A 438 34.36 20.26 -1.45
CA ARG A 438 35.81 20.54 -1.57
C ARG A 438 36.63 19.87 -0.45
N ALA A 439 36.08 19.83 0.75
CA ALA A 439 36.81 19.50 1.97
C ALA A 439 37.31 18.04 2.06
N TRP A 440 36.77 17.13 1.25
CA TRP A 440 37.03 15.69 1.33
C TRP A 440 37.84 15.13 0.14
N ILE A 441 38.43 16.00 -0.67
CA ILE A 441 39.33 15.62 -1.76
C ILE A 441 40.76 15.65 -1.21
N ALA A 442 41.29 14.47 -0.89
CA ALA A 442 42.62 14.35 -0.30
C ALA A 442 43.76 14.47 -1.32
N THR A 443 43.45 14.38 -2.63
CA THR A 443 44.44 14.23 -3.70
C THR A 443 44.77 15.52 -4.45
N ASP A 444 43.87 16.51 -4.48
CA ASP A 444 44.07 17.79 -5.18
C ASP A 444 43.22 18.93 -4.59
N VAL A 445 43.81 20.13 -4.47
CA VAL A 445 43.18 21.34 -3.92
C VAL A 445 42.49 22.20 -4.99
N PHE A 446 42.72 21.91 -6.27
CA PHE A 446 42.14 22.63 -7.42
C PHE A 446 40.96 21.89 -8.07
N SER A 447 40.49 20.83 -7.41
CA SER A 447 39.38 20.01 -7.88
C SER A 447 38.21 20.10 -6.90
N VAL A 448 37.01 19.86 -7.43
CA VAL A 448 35.78 19.81 -6.64
C VAL A 448 34.95 18.60 -7.08
N ARG A 449 34.43 17.86 -6.11
CA ARG A 449 33.58 16.70 -6.34
C ARG A 449 32.15 17.18 -6.43
N VAL A 450 31.52 16.90 -7.56
CA VAL A 450 30.16 17.32 -7.85
C VAL A 450 29.26 16.10 -7.87
N LYS A 451 28.32 16.04 -6.94
CA LYS A 451 27.25 15.04 -6.91
C LYS A 451 26.06 15.61 -7.68
N VAL A 452 25.65 14.93 -8.73
CA VAL A 452 24.52 15.33 -9.57
C VAL A 452 23.41 14.30 -9.44
N VAL A 453 22.19 14.77 -9.23
CA VAL A 453 20.98 13.99 -9.43
C VAL A 453 20.36 14.44 -10.75
N ALA A 454 20.19 13.51 -11.69
CA ALA A 454 19.71 13.81 -13.03
C ALA A 454 18.56 12.90 -13.47
N GLU A 455 17.64 13.45 -14.25
CA GLU A 455 16.63 12.68 -14.98
C GLU A 455 17.16 12.26 -16.35
N THR A 456 16.95 10.99 -16.66
CA THR A 456 17.33 10.31 -17.90
C THR A 456 16.11 9.68 -18.54
N ARG A 457 16.26 9.20 -19.78
CA ARG A 457 15.14 8.64 -20.56
C ARG A 457 14.86 7.18 -20.18
N ASP A 458 15.94 6.43 -20.04
CA ASP A 458 15.99 5.00 -19.75
C ASP A 458 17.45 4.63 -19.40
N ARG A 459 17.67 3.35 -19.10
CA ARG A 459 19.00 2.80 -18.81
C ARG A 459 20.01 2.93 -19.95
N GLN A 460 19.56 2.96 -21.21
CA GLN A 460 20.48 3.13 -22.33
C GLN A 460 21.03 4.56 -22.35
N HIS A 461 20.16 5.55 -22.14
CA HIS A 461 20.59 6.94 -21.99
C HIS A 461 21.53 7.13 -20.79
N VAL A 462 21.32 6.40 -19.68
CA VAL A 462 22.29 6.39 -18.56
C VAL A 462 23.67 5.91 -19.03
N ALA A 463 23.75 4.79 -19.75
CA ALA A 463 25.01 4.25 -20.24
C ALA A 463 25.73 5.23 -21.20
N GLU A 464 24.99 5.84 -22.13
CA GLU A 464 25.50 6.85 -23.06
C GLU A 464 26.07 8.08 -22.30
N LEU A 465 25.37 8.52 -21.25
CA LEU A 465 25.80 9.64 -20.41
C LEU A 465 27.07 9.29 -19.60
N GLU A 466 27.12 8.11 -18.99
CA GLU A 466 28.28 7.66 -18.23
C GLU A 466 29.52 7.50 -19.12
N GLU A 467 29.36 6.93 -20.32
CA GLU A 467 30.45 6.79 -21.29
C GLU A 467 31.02 8.15 -21.70
N MET A 468 30.14 9.11 -22.02
CA MET A 468 30.56 10.48 -22.35
C MET A 468 31.29 11.13 -21.17
N LEU A 469 30.78 11.02 -19.95
CA LEU A 469 31.42 11.61 -18.77
C LEU A 469 32.79 10.98 -18.50
N ARG A 470 32.91 9.65 -18.60
CA ARG A 470 34.20 8.93 -18.42
C ARG A 470 35.23 9.25 -19.49
N SER A 471 34.79 9.68 -20.69
CA SER A 471 35.71 10.13 -21.74
C SER A 471 36.33 11.51 -21.46
N LYS A 472 35.74 12.30 -20.55
CA LYS A 472 36.13 13.69 -20.25
C LYS A 472 36.68 13.89 -18.84
N TYR A 473 36.26 13.07 -17.89
CA TYR A 473 36.60 13.20 -16.48
C TYR A 473 37.21 11.90 -15.97
N ASP A 474 38.31 12.02 -15.22
CA ASP A 474 39.06 10.87 -14.73
C ASP A 474 38.34 10.10 -13.61
N ASP A 475 37.52 10.80 -12.82
CA ASP A 475 36.80 10.23 -11.67
C ASP A 475 35.29 10.46 -11.82
N VAL A 476 34.61 9.41 -12.31
CA VAL A 476 33.16 9.31 -12.47
C VAL A 476 32.67 8.05 -11.77
N SER A 477 31.74 8.20 -10.82
CA SER A 477 31.11 7.08 -10.13
C SER A 477 29.59 7.23 -10.05
N PRO A 478 28.82 6.14 -10.11
CA PRO A 478 27.37 6.16 -9.87
C PRO A 478 27.00 6.45 -8.39
#